data_AF-A0A656JIF0-F1
#
_entry.id   AF-A0A656JIF0-F1
#
_cell.length_a   1.000
_cell.length_b   1.000
_cell.length_c   1.000
_cell.angle_alpha   90.00
_cell.angle_beta   90.00
_cell.angle_gamma   90.00
#
_symmetry.space_group_name_H-M   'P 1'
#
loop_
_entity.id
_entity.type
_entity.pdbx_description
1 polymer ?
#
loop_
_entity_poly.entity_id
_entity_poly.type
_entity_poly.pdbx_seq_one_letter_code
_entity_poly.pdbx_strand_id
1 'polypeptide(L)' 'KDNTPAVIHYSIVPGNTVEVDVAAKGGGSENKSKMAMLNPSDSIVDWVLKTVPTMGAGWCPPGMLGIG' A
#
# COMPACT_ATOMS: atom_id res chain seq x y z
N LYS A 1 3.34 -2.95 -27.04
CA LYS A 1 3.17 -2.02 -25.90
C LYS A 1 3.67 -2.74 -24.65
N ASP A 2 4.55 -2.14 -23.85
CA ASP A 2 5.52 -2.83 -22.98
C ASP A 2 5.35 -2.52 -21.47
N ASN A 3 4.19 -1.99 -21.06
CA ASN A 3 3.87 -1.65 -19.67
C ASN A 3 4.75 -0.54 -19.04
N THR A 4 5.46 0.24 -19.86
CA THR A 4 6.17 1.46 -19.43
C THR A 4 5.22 2.66 -19.33
N PRO A 5 5.52 3.66 -18.46
CA PRO A 5 6.71 3.82 -17.61
C PRO A 5 6.61 3.13 -16.23
N ALA A 6 7.76 2.83 -15.64
CA ALA A 6 7.87 2.45 -14.23
C ALA A 6 7.83 3.68 -13.31
N VAL A 7 7.36 3.49 -12.07
CA VAL A 7 7.50 4.47 -10.98
C VAL A 7 8.80 4.18 -10.24
N ILE A 8 9.71 5.15 -10.18
CA ILE A 8 11.03 5.00 -9.57
C ILE A 8 11.15 5.98 -8.40
N HIS A 9 11.32 5.43 -7.20
CA HIS A 9 11.72 6.18 -6.01
C HIS A 9 13.20 5.90 -5.74
N TYR A 10 13.98 6.94 -5.50
CA TYR A 10 15.40 6.80 -5.17
C TYR A 10 15.77 7.77 -4.05
N SER A 11 16.77 7.38 -3.26
CA SER A 11 17.36 8.20 -2.21
C SER A 11 18.88 8.15 -2.33
N ILE A 12 19.53 9.31 -2.23
CA ILE A 12 20.99 9.38 -2.19
C ILE A 12 21.43 9.16 -0.75
N VAL A 13 22.28 8.16 -0.54
CA VAL A 13 22.80 7.80 0.79
C VAL A 13 24.34 7.74 0.75
N PRO A 14 25.03 8.02 1.88
CA PRO A 14 26.47 7.79 1.98
C PRO A 14 26.80 6.31 1.80
N GLY A 15 27.92 6.02 1.14
CA GLY A 15 28.39 4.67 0.90
C GLY A 15 28.77 4.45 -0.55
N ASN A 16 29.01 3.18 -0.90
CA ASN A 16 29.45 2.76 -2.24
C ASN A 16 28.64 1.56 -2.77
N THR A 17 27.52 1.25 -2.13
CA THR A 17 26.63 0.15 -2.50
C THR A 17 25.30 0.68 -3.01
N VAL A 18 24.63 -0.10 -3.85
CA VAL A 18 23.28 0.20 -4.34
C VAL A 18 22.37 -0.92 -3.90
N GLU A 19 21.29 -0.56 -3.22
CA GLU A 19 20.18 -1.45 -2.87
C GLU A 19 19.01 -1.18 -3.80
N VAL A 20 18.37 -2.24 -4.28
CA VAL A 20 17.28 -2.16 -5.26
C VAL A 20 16.15 -3.06 -4.82
N ASP A 21 15.02 -2.44 -4.52
CA ASP A 21 13.75 -3.12 -4.29
C ASP A 21 12.87 -3.07 -5.53
N VAL A 22 12.34 -4.22 -5.93
CA VAL A 22 11.45 -4.32 -7.10
C VAL A 22 10.09 -4.84 -6.65
N ALA A 23 9.04 -4.05 -6.92
CA ALA A 23 7.66 -4.42 -6.63
C ALA A 23 6.83 -4.46 -7.92
N ALA A 24 6.37 -5.64 -8.31
CA ALA A 24 5.35 -5.80 -9.35
C ALA A 24 3.95 -5.68 -8.72
N LYS A 25 3.44 -4.45 -8.65
CA LYS A 25 2.21 -4.15 -7.91
C LYS A 25 0.97 -4.20 -8.82
N GLY A 26 0.00 -5.05 -8.45
CA GLY A 26 -1.27 -5.15 -9.15
C GLY A 26 -2.24 -4.02 -8.79
N GLY A 27 -2.82 -3.35 -9.80
CA GLY A 27 -3.73 -2.21 -9.60
C GLY A 27 -4.98 -2.51 -8.76
N GLY A 28 -5.46 -3.76 -8.74
CA GLY A 28 -6.58 -4.16 -7.88
C GLY A 28 -6.25 -4.00 -6.39
N SER A 29 -5.02 -4.32 -5.98
CA SER A 29 -4.56 -4.09 -4.61
C SER A 29 -4.25 -2.62 -4.33
N GLU A 30 -3.69 -1.90 -5.30
CA GLU A 30 -3.39 -0.46 -5.18
C GLU A 30 -4.64 0.38 -4.97
N ASN A 31 -5.70 0.11 -5.75
CA ASN A 31 -6.98 0.81 -5.68
C ASN A 31 -7.76 0.55 -4.38
N LYS A 32 -7.29 -0.36 -3.53
CA LYS A 32 -7.91 -0.70 -2.25
C LYS A 32 -7.13 -0.16 -1.05
N SER A 33 -5.98 0.49 -1.26
CA SER A 33 -5.31 1.27 -0.21
C SER A 33 -6.24 2.36 0.32
N LYS A 34 -6.26 2.54 1.64
CA LYS A 34 -7.11 3.53 2.33
C LYS A 34 -6.24 4.45 3.16
N MET A 35 -6.46 5.76 2.99
CA MET A 35 -5.91 6.79 3.84
C MET A 35 -7.05 7.41 4.64
N ALA A 36 -6.86 7.55 5.95
CA ALA A 36 -7.81 8.21 6.83
C ALA A 36 -7.07 9.14 7.78
N MET A 37 -7.60 10.35 7.96
CA MET A 37 -7.14 11.29 8.97
C MET A 37 -7.97 11.07 10.23
N LEU A 38 -7.36 10.44 11.22
CA LEU A 38 -8.01 10.14 12.49
C LEU A 38 -7.74 11.26 13.51
N ASN A 39 -8.73 11.55 14.35
CA ASN A 39 -8.51 12.37 15.53
C ASN A 39 -7.77 11.56 16.61
N PRO A 40 -7.08 12.21 17.56
CA PRO A 40 -6.39 11.50 18.65
C PRO A 40 -7.29 10.60 19.50
N SER A 41 -8.60 10.88 19.52
CA SER A 41 -9.62 10.10 20.23
C SER A 41 -10.25 8.96 19.42
N ASP A 42 -9.95 8.87 18.12
CA ASP A 42 -10.59 7.88 17.25
C ASP A 42 -9.97 6.48 17.48
N SER A 43 -10.83 5.46 17.46
CA SER A 43 -10.42 4.06 17.60
C SER A 43 -9.95 3.51 16.25
N ILE A 44 -8.65 3.15 16.17
CA ILE A 44 -8.07 2.50 14.99
C ILE A 44 -8.76 1.16 14.72
N VAL A 45 -9.07 0.39 15.78
CA VAL A 45 -9.72 -0.93 15.65
C VAL A 45 -11.09 -0.79 14.99
N ASP A 46 -11.89 0.18 15.43
CA ASP A 46 -13.22 0.40 14.87
C ASP A 46 -13.16 0.87 13.42
N TRP A 47 -12.16 1.72 13.11
CA TRP A 47 -11.91 2.11 11.73
C TRP A 47 -11.55 0.91 10.85
N VAL A 48 -10.68 0.01 11.29
CA VAL A 48 -10.31 -1.20 10.55
C VAL A 48 -11.54 -2.10 10.34
N LEU A 49 -12.28 -2.38 11.41
CA LEU A 49 -13.47 -3.23 11.37
C LEU A 49 -14.56 -2.68 10.44
N LYS A 50 -14.69 -1.35 10.38
CA LYS A 50 -15.61 -0.69 9.45
C LYS A 50 -15.07 -0.68 8.00
N THR A 51 -13.77 -0.53 7.81
CA THR A 51 -13.16 -0.26 6.50
C THR A 51 -12.93 -1.53 5.69
N VAL A 52 -12.37 -2.59 6.29
CA VAL A 52 -12.03 -3.84 5.59
C VAL A 52 -13.22 -4.45 4.83
N PRO A 53 -14.44 -4.52 5.40
CA PRO A 53 -15.61 -5.05 4.67
C PRO A 53 -15.97 -4.25 3.41
N THR A 54 -15.69 -2.95 3.37
CA THR A 54 -16.00 -2.08 2.22
C THR A 54 -15.04 -2.28 1.04
N MET A 55 -13.89 -2.93 1.25
CA MET A 55 -12.90 -3.14 0.20
C MET A 55 -13.36 -4.17 -0.84
N GLY A 56 -14.27 -5.08 -0.45
CA GLY A 56 -14.74 -6.18 -1.30
C GLY A 56 -13.62 -7.13 -1.72
N ALA A 57 -13.87 -7.95 -2.74
CA ALA A 57 -12.93 -8.98 -3.20
C ALA A 57 -11.91 -8.50 -4.27
N GLY A 58 -11.94 -7.22 -4.66
CA GLY A 58 -11.14 -6.68 -5.78
C GLY A 58 -9.61 -6.63 -5.58
N TRP A 59 -9.12 -7.11 -4.44
CA TRP A 59 -7.70 -7.24 -4.10
C TRP A 59 -7.27 -8.70 -3.84
N CYS A 60 -8.14 -9.66 -4.17
CA CYS A 60 -7.90 -11.12 -4.08
C CYS A 60 -7.54 -11.64 -2.68
N PRO A 61 -8.42 -11.49 -1.66
CA PRO A 61 -8.21 -12.13 -0.36
C PRO A 61 -8.18 -13.68 -0.47
N PRO A 62 -7.48 -14.39 0.45
CA PRO A 62 -6.72 -13.85 1.58
C PRO A 62 -5.39 -13.22 1.14
N GLY A 63 -5.02 -12.10 1.79
CA GLY A 63 -3.77 -11.39 1.52
C GLY A 63 -3.27 -10.67 2.76
N MET A 64 -2.12 -10.01 2.63
CA MET A 64 -1.51 -9.24 3.73
C MET A 64 -2.13 -7.85 3.83
N LEU A 65 -2.51 -7.45 5.04
CA LEU A 65 -2.94 -6.09 5.37
C LEU A 65 -1.83 -5.37 6.14
N GLY A 66 -1.23 -4.35 5.54
CA GLY A 66 -0.37 -3.41 6.24
C GLY A 66 -1.21 -2.29 6.85
N ILE A 67 -1.01 -1.99 8.14
CA ILE A 67 -1.63 -0.87 8.83
C ILE A 67 -0.51 -0.01 9.40
N GLY A 68 -0.44 1.25 9.00
CA GLY A 68 0.58 2.21 9.39
C GLY A 68 0.18 3.63 9.01
#